data_AF-A0A9E2G7Q8-F1
#
_entry.id   AF-A0A9E2G7Q8-F1
#
_cell.length_a   1.000
_cell.length_b   1.000
_cell.length_c   1.000
_cell.angle_alpha   90.00
_cell.angle_beta   90.00
_cell.angle_gamma   90.00
#
_symmetry.space_group_name_H-M   'P 1'
#
loop_
_entity.id
_entity.type
_entity.pdbx_description
1 polymer ?
#
loop_
_entity_poly.entity_id
_entity_poly.type
_entity_poly.pdbx_seq_one_letter_code
_entity_poly.pdbx_strand_id
1 'polypeptide(L)'
;MKIAIISDIHENFHNLGLALKDIEDRGMEQILCLGDLINPGIAQMLVDFSIPTYMVWGNNDGEKVVITKFSLSKNSHLTVSDATHGFFEADGKRIFMSHYPDIARSMAKSGDYDLVAYGHNHEKNTDKIGNCVVINPGEISAHKTGISSYAIYNTETNEVEIIVLTNIISTRTPEVDRCMEEIVDKCKKDDHYKY
;
A
#
# COMPACT_ATOMS: atom_id res chain seq x y z
N MET A 1 -4.19 -7.72 18.33
CA MET A 1 -3.16 -6.90 17.64
C MET A 1 -3.83 -5.93 16.66
N LYS A 2 -3.32 -4.70 16.52
CA LYS A 2 -3.77 -3.77 15.47
C LYS A 2 -2.71 -3.56 14.39
N ILE A 3 -3.09 -3.77 13.15
CA ILE A 3 -2.19 -3.77 11.99
C ILE A 3 -2.59 -2.64 11.03
N ALA A 4 -1.65 -1.76 10.69
CA ALA A 4 -1.83 -0.79 9.61
C ALA A 4 -1.45 -1.42 8.26
N ILE A 5 -2.18 -1.09 7.21
CA ILE A 5 -1.95 -1.57 5.85
C ILE A 5 -1.82 -0.36 4.93
N ILE A 6 -0.67 -0.21 4.30
CA ILE A 6 -0.32 0.92 3.41
C ILE A 6 0.05 0.41 2.02
N SER A 7 -0.12 1.23 0.99
CA SER A 7 0.26 0.91 -0.39
C SER A 7 0.56 2.18 -1.18
N ASP A 8 1.24 2.05 -2.31
CA ASP A 8 1.32 3.07 -3.37
C ASP A 8 1.75 4.43 -2.81
N ILE A 9 2.96 4.47 -2.25
CA ILE A 9 3.56 5.65 -1.60
C ILE A 9 4.09 6.64 -2.63
N HIS A 10 4.64 6.13 -3.73
CA HIS A 10 5.14 6.91 -4.86
C HIS A 10 5.97 8.12 -4.48
N GLU A 11 7.00 7.91 -3.65
CA GLU A 11 7.93 8.96 -3.18
C GLU A 11 7.28 10.12 -2.42
N ASN A 12 6.01 10.02 -2.02
CA ASN A 12 5.36 11.11 -1.29
C ASN A 12 5.72 11.08 0.20
N PHE A 13 6.93 11.58 0.51
CA PHE A 13 7.48 11.67 1.88
C PHE A 13 6.54 12.37 2.86
N HIS A 14 5.84 13.43 2.41
CA HIS A 14 4.94 14.21 3.25
C HIS A 14 3.74 13.37 3.68
N ASN A 15 3.06 12.73 2.73
CA ASN A 15 1.89 11.91 3.04
C ASN A 15 2.27 10.66 3.84
N LEU A 16 3.44 10.05 3.55
CA LEU A 16 3.94 8.95 4.37
C LEU A 16 4.20 9.40 5.81
N GLY A 17 4.83 10.57 6.02
CA GLY A 17 5.05 11.12 7.35
C GLY A 17 3.76 11.33 8.14
N LEU A 18 2.70 11.85 7.48
CA LEU A 18 1.38 11.98 8.09
C LEU A 18 0.77 10.62 8.45
N ALA A 19 0.88 9.64 7.56
CA ALA A 19 0.38 8.29 7.78
C ALA A 19 1.08 7.62 8.97
N LEU A 20 2.42 7.63 8.98
CA LEU A 20 3.22 7.03 10.06
C LEU A 20 2.91 7.68 11.41
N LYS A 21 2.75 9.01 11.45
CA LYS A 21 2.35 9.70 12.67
C LYS A 21 0.98 9.26 13.17
N ASP A 22 -0.03 9.22 12.29
CA ASP A 22 -1.39 8.81 12.67
C ASP A 22 -1.44 7.32 13.08
N ILE A 23 -0.63 6.47 12.43
CA ILE A 23 -0.43 5.05 12.78
C ILE A 23 0.15 4.90 14.20
N GLU A 24 1.18 5.67 14.54
CA GLU A 24 1.78 5.68 15.89
C GLU A 24 0.80 6.19 16.95
N ASP A 25 0.13 7.32 16.69
CA ASP A 25 -0.83 7.93 17.61
C ASP A 25 -2.03 6.99 17.91
N ARG A 26 -2.38 6.08 16.99
CA ARG A 26 -3.44 5.07 17.16
C ARG A 26 -2.97 3.77 17.81
N GLY A 27 -1.68 3.65 18.13
CA GLY A 27 -1.10 2.49 18.78
C GLY A 27 -1.12 1.23 17.91
N MET A 28 -0.81 1.38 16.61
CA MET A 28 -0.60 0.23 15.74
C MET A 28 0.68 -0.52 16.13
N GLU A 29 0.67 -1.84 15.97
CA GLU A 29 1.77 -2.70 16.40
C GLU A 29 2.59 -3.26 15.22
N GLN A 30 2.03 -3.19 14.01
CA GLN A 30 2.63 -3.69 12.79
C GLN A 30 2.13 -2.87 11.59
N ILE A 31 3.00 -2.69 10.60
CA ILE A 31 2.65 -2.16 9.29
C ILE A 31 2.83 -3.26 8.24
N LEU A 32 1.86 -3.39 7.35
CA LEU A 32 1.90 -4.21 6.15
C LEU A 32 1.95 -3.28 4.93
N CYS A 33 3.07 -3.26 4.22
CA CYS A 33 3.26 -2.43 3.03
C CYS A 33 3.08 -3.26 1.76
N LEU A 34 2.16 -2.84 0.89
CA LEU A 34 1.76 -3.57 -0.30
C LEU A 34 2.56 -3.18 -1.56
N GLY A 35 3.68 -2.47 -1.39
CA GLY A 35 4.62 -2.14 -2.46
C GLY A 35 4.46 -0.73 -3.02
N ASP A 36 5.26 -0.43 -4.05
CA ASP A 36 5.35 0.86 -4.73
C ASP A 36 5.77 1.99 -3.77
N LEU A 37 6.94 1.80 -3.16
CA LEU A 37 7.67 2.85 -2.44
C LEU A 37 8.19 3.92 -3.40
N ILE A 38 8.70 3.43 -4.54
CA ILE A 38 9.40 4.12 -5.65
C ILE A 38 10.84 4.54 -5.41
N ASN A 39 11.28 4.84 -4.19
CA ASN A 39 12.71 5.07 -3.95
C ASN A 39 13.25 4.52 -2.63
N PRO A 40 14.59 4.39 -2.50
CA PRO A 40 15.21 3.95 -1.26
C PRO A 40 15.03 4.91 -0.07
N GLY A 41 14.75 6.19 -0.31
CA GLY A 41 14.50 7.17 0.77
C GLY A 41 13.24 6.85 1.56
N ILE A 42 12.17 6.45 0.86
CA ILE A 42 10.95 5.93 1.49
C ILE A 42 11.25 4.66 2.29
N ALA A 43 12.03 3.74 1.72
CA ALA A 43 12.43 2.53 2.45
C ALA A 43 13.21 2.86 3.73
N GLN A 44 14.11 3.86 3.69
CA GLN A 44 14.86 4.30 4.86
C GLN A 44 13.95 4.86 5.96
N MET A 45 12.88 5.59 5.61
CA MET A 45 11.89 6.01 6.61
C MET A 45 11.26 4.82 7.34
N LEU A 46 10.93 3.75 6.62
CA LEU A 46 10.33 2.54 7.19
C LEU A 46 11.34 1.70 8.00
N VAL A 47 12.62 1.75 7.65
CA VAL A 47 13.72 1.11 8.40
C VAL A 47 13.88 1.76 9.76
N ASP A 48 13.83 3.09 9.81
CA ASP A 48 14.06 3.89 11.02
C ASP A 48 12.81 4.08 11.88
N PHE A 49 11.62 3.78 11.35
CA PHE A 49 10.37 3.91 12.06
C PHE A 49 10.19 2.81 13.12
N SER A 50 9.70 3.18 14.31
CA SER A 50 9.65 2.31 15.49
C SER A 50 8.74 1.09 15.34
N ILE A 51 7.70 1.21 14.51
CA ILE A 51 6.72 0.14 14.27
C ILE A 51 7.24 -0.79 13.16
N PRO A 52 7.38 -2.10 13.42
CA PRO A 52 7.82 -3.06 12.41
C PRO A 52 6.97 -3.03 11.15
N THR A 53 7.63 -3.04 9.99
CA THR A 53 7.00 -3.06 8.67
C THR A 53 7.36 -4.33 7.92
N TYR A 54 6.35 -5.05 7.43
CA TYR A 54 6.53 -6.16 6.50
C TYR A 54 6.02 -5.73 5.12
N MET A 55 6.90 -5.80 4.12
CA MET A 55 6.65 -5.27 2.79
C MET A 55 6.67 -6.37 1.72
N VAL A 56 5.78 -6.25 0.72
CA VAL A 56 5.88 -6.98 -0.55
C VAL A 56 6.25 -6.02 -1.68
N TRP A 57 6.85 -6.53 -2.76
CA TRP A 57 7.24 -5.69 -3.90
C TRP A 57 6.04 -5.25 -4.74
N GLY A 58 6.02 -3.98 -5.10
CA GLY A 58 5.18 -3.44 -6.16
C GLY A 58 5.82 -3.53 -7.54
N ASN A 59 5.08 -3.17 -8.58
CA ASN A 59 5.58 -3.24 -9.96
C ASN A 59 6.58 -2.13 -10.29
N ASN A 60 6.58 -1.05 -9.52
CA ASN A 60 7.44 0.11 -9.76
C ASN A 60 8.66 0.19 -8.83
N ASP A 61 8.82 -0.75 -7.89
CA ASP A 61 9.99 -0.79 -7.00
C ASP A 61 11.26 -1.26 -7.75
N GLY A 62 12.09 -0.29 -8.19
CA GLY A 62 13.26 -0.51 -9.03
C GLY A 62 14.55 -0.85 -8.26
N GLU A 63 14.93 -0.04 -7.27
CA GLU A 63 16.18 -0.16 -6.51
C GLU A 63 16.18 -1.28 -5.46
N LYS A 64 15.70 -2.47 -5.85
CA LYS A 64 15.52 -3.63 -4.97
C LYS A 64 16.77 -3.98 -4.18
N VAL A 65 17.94 -3.94 -4.81
CA VAL A 65 19.22 -4.26 -4.14
C VAL A 65 19.52 -3.31 -2.97
N VAL A 66 19.25 -2.01 -3.12
CA VAL A 66 19.50 -1.03 -2.06
C VAL A 66 18.46 -1.18 -0.95
N ILE A 67 17.18 -1.27 -1.33
CA ILE A 67 16.07 -1.45 -0.39
C ILE A 67 16.27 -2.73 0.46
N THR A 68 16.64 -3.84 -0.16
CA THR A 68 16.96 -5.10 0.55
C THR A 68 18.18 -4.97 1.45
N LYS A 69 19.20 -4.19 1.07
CA LYS A 69 20.34 -3.94 1.97
C LYS A 69 19.92 -3.15 3.20
N PHE A 70 19.03 -2.16 3.05
CA PHE A 70 18.48 -1.43 4.20
C PHE A 70 17.68 -2.34 5.11
N SER A 71 16.83 -3.20 4.54
CA SER A 71 16.02 -4.16 5.32
C SER A 71 16.86 -5.16 6.11
N LEU A 72 18.07 -5.51 5.63
CA LEU A 72 19.00 -6.42 6.31
C LEU A 72 19.96 -5.73 7.30
N SER A 73 19.83 -4.42 7.51
CA SER A 73 20.69 -3.69 8.45
C SER A 73 20.35 -4.05 9.91
N LYS A 74 21.34 -3.95 10.81
CA LYS A 74 21.29 -4.48 12.19
C LYS A 74 20.09 -3.99 13.02
N ASN A 75 19.57 -2.80 12.73
CA ASN A 75 18.47 -2.17 13.47
C ASN A 75 17.26 -1.87 12.58
N SER A 76 17.12 -2.58 11.45
CA SER A 76 16.00 -2.36 10.54
C SER A 76 14.69 -2.83 11.16
N HIS A 77 13.68 -1.96 11.14
CA HIS A 77 12.29 -2.35 11.39
C HIS A 77 11.56 -2.77 10.12
N LEU A 78 12.21 -2.68 8.96
CA LEU A 78 11.67 -3.11 7.67
C LEU A 78 12.12 -4.53 7.34
N THR A 79 11.16 -5.41 7.10
CA THR A 79 11.33 -6.71 6.45
C THR A 79 10.71 -6.65 5.06
N VAL A 80 11.42 -7.14 4.04
CA VAL A 80 10.94 -7.16 2.65
C VAL A 80 10.86 -8.60 2.16
N SER A 81 9.71 -8.96 1.59
CA SER A 81 9.48 -10.24 0.92
C SER A 81 10.43 -10.41 -0.28
N ASP A 82 10.70 -11.64 -0.67
CA ASP A 82 11.42 -11.95 -1.92
C ASP A 82 10.51 -11.90 -3.16
N ALA A 83 9.21 -11.64 -2.97
CA ALA A 83 8.20 -11.67 -4.02
C ALA A 83 7.22 -10.48 -3.99
N THR A 84 6.36 -10.39 -5.01
CA THR A 84 5.24 -9.43 -5.10
C THR A 84 4.01 -9.87 -4.28
N HIS A 85 4.22 -10.85 -3.41
CA HIS A 85 3.26 -11.36 -2.45
C HIS A 85 3.97 -11.73 -1.15
N GLY A 86 3.20 -11.94 -0.09
CA GLY A 86 3.72 -12.31 1.21
C GLY A 86 2.65 -12.95 2.07
N PHE A 87 3.12 -13.67 3.08
CA PHE A 87 2.30 -14.35 4.06
C PHE A 87 2.63 -13.78 5.43
N PHE A 88 1.61 -13.50 6.21
CA PHE A 88 1.75 -12.99 7.56
C PHE A 88 0.76 -13.69 8.47
N GLU A 89 1.14 -13.91 9.73
CA GLU A 89 0.27 -14.51 10.74
C GLU A 89 0.38 -13.71 12.03
N ALA A 90 -0.77 -13.36 12.59
CA ALA A 90 -0.86 -12.66 13.87
C ALA A 90 -2.15 -13.06 14.59
N ASP A 91 -2.07 -13.35 15.89
CA ASP A 91 -3.20 -13.79 16.71
C ASP A 91 -4.00 -14.95 16.10
N GLY A 92 -3.31 -15.88 15.42
CA GLY A 92 -3.92 -17.01 14.71
C GLY A 92 -4.69 -16.63 13.43
N LYS A 93 -4.61 -15.36 12.99
CA LYS A 93 -5.16 -14.88 11.72
C LYS A 93 -4.17 -15.07 10.59
N ARG A 94 -4.61 -15.75 9.53
CA ARG A 94 -3.82 -15.95 8.31
C ARG A 94 -4.04 -14.79 7.35
N ILE A 95 -2.99 -14.05 7.04
CA ILE A 95 -3.04 -12.85 6.21
C ILE A 95 -2.23 -13.09 4.94
N PHE A 96 -2.84 -12.84 3.78
CA PHE A 96 -2.16 -12.84 2.50
C PHE A 96 -2.03 -11.41 1.98
N MET A 97 -0.86 -11.06 1.48
CA MET A 97 -0.57 -9.76 0.91
C MET A 97 -0.11 -9.93 -0.53
N SER A 98 -0.58 -9.09 -1.44
CA SER A 98 0.01 -8.98 -2.77
C SER A 98 -0.11 -7.55 -3.27
N HIS A 99 0.79 -7.10 -4.12
CA HIS A 99 0.55 -5.85 -4.80
C HIS A 99 -0.66 -5.94 -5.75
N TYR A 100 -0.87 -7.09 -6.40
CA TYR A 100 -1.81 -7.23 -7.51
C TYR A 100 -3.22 -7.74 -7.10
N PRO A 101 -4.29 -7.14 -7.64
CA PRO A 101 -5.67 -7.51 -7.31
C PRO A 101 -6.07 -8.93 -7.75
N ASP A 102 -5.61 -9.39 -8.91
CA ASP A 102 -6.04 -10.69 -9.47
C ASP A 102 -5.55 -11.88 -8.64
N ILE A 103 -4.32 -11.75 -8.10
CA ILE A 103 -3.74 -12.73 -7.18
C ILE A 103 -4.53 -12.70 -5.87
N ALA A 104 -4.72 -11.51 -5.29
CA ALA A 104 -5.45 -11.32 -4.04
C ALA A 104 -6.86 -11.94 -4.11
N ARG A 105 -7.62 -11.65 -5.16
CA ARG A 105 -8.98 -12.20 -5.32
C ARG A 105 -8.99 -13.73 -5.38
N SER A 106 -7.99 -14.33 -6.01
CA SER A 106 -7.87 -15.79 -6.10
C SER A 106 -7.57 -16.41 -4.74
N MET A 107 -6.68 -15.79 -3.96
CA MET A 107 -6.34 -16.23 -2.60
C MET A 107 -7.51 -16.08 -1.63
N ALA A 108 -8.27 -14.98 -1.73
CA ALA A 108 -9.48 -14.81 -0.93
C ALA A 108 -10.53 -15.91 -1.17
N LYS A 109 -10.64 -16.38 -2.42
CA LYS A 109 -11.55 -17.49 -2.78
C LYS A 109 -11.08 -18.86 -2.31
N SER A 110 -9.82 -19.05 -1.95
CA SER A 110 -9.35 -20.35 -1.48
C SER A 110 -9.95 -20.73 -0.12
N GLY A 111 -10.30 -19.73 0.68
CA GLY A 111 -10.80 -19.92 2.04
C GLY A 111 -9.70 -20.11 3.09
N ASP A 112 -8.43 -19.96 2.70
CA ASP A 112 -7.27 -20.17 3.58
C ASP A 112 -6.85 -18.94 4.37
N TYR A 113 -7.50 -17.79 4.18
CA TYR A 113 -7.05 -16.53 4.76
C TYR A 113 -8.21 -15.81 5.45
N ASP A 114 -7.93 -15.22 6.61
CA ASP A 114 -8.84 -14.33 7.32
C ASP A 114 -8.86 -12.94 6.67
N LEU A 115 -7.69 -12.50 6.16
CA LEU A 115 -7.50 -11.22 5.48
C LEU A 115 -6.67 -11.40 4.20
N VAL A 116 -7.09 -10.74 3.14
CA VAL A 116 -6.33 -10.57 1.92
C VAL A 116 -6.20 -9.08 1.60
N ALA A 117 -4.97 -8.59 1.51
CA ALA A 117 -4.68 -7.19 1.25
C ALA A 117 -4.00 -6.99 -0.12
N TYR A 118 -4.41 -5.96 -0.87
CA TYR A 118 -3.81 -5.61 -2.16
C TYR A 118 -3.75 -4.12 -2.50
N GLY A 119 -2.91 -3.74 -3.47
CA GLY A 119 -2.67 -2.36 -3.89
C GLY A 119 -2.85 -2.16 -5.39
N HIS A 120 -1.88 -1.49 -6.03
CA HIS A 120 -1.66 -1.40 -7.48
C HIS A 120 -2.61 -0.49 -8.27
N ASN A 121 -3.91 -0.55 -8.00
CA ASN A 121 -4.87 0.27 -8.74
C ASN A 121 -5.11 1.65 -8.10
N HIS A 122 -4.58 1.89 -6.89
CA HIS A 122 -4.73 3.08 -6.04
C HIS A 122 -6.15 3.31 -5.50
N GLU A 123 -7.09 2.40 -5.80
CA GLU A 123 -8.49 2.55 -5.44
C GLU A 123 -8.77 1.83 -4.13
N LYS A 124 -9.14 2.61 -3.11
CA LYS A 124 -9.58 2.04 -1.83
C LYS A 124 -10.80 1.13 -2.04
N ASN A 125 -10.76 -0.06 -1.44
CA ASN A 125 -11.81 -1.05 -1.58
C ASN A 125 -11.90 -1.90 -0.31
N THR A 126 -13.12 -2.20 0.13
CA THR A 126 -13.39 -3.19 1.17
C THR A 126 -14.44 -4.15 0.64
N ASP A 127 -14.11 -5.44 0.61
CA ASP A 127 -14.99 -6.51 0.17
C ASP A 127 -14.86 -7.70 1.12
N LYS A 128 -15.75 -8.69 0.96
CA LYS A 128 -15.73 -9.93 1.73
C LYS A 128 -16.07 -11.11 0.85
N ILE A 129 -15.17 -12.09 0.81
CA ILE A 129 -15.36 -13.34 0.06
C ILE A 129 -15.46 -14.49 1.06
N GLY A 130 -16.68 -14.98 1.27
CA GLY A 130 -16.96 -15.94 2.34
C GLY A 130 -16.67 -15.30 3.72
N ASN A 131 -15.70 -15.86 4.44
CA ASN A 131 -15.24 -15.30 5.72
C ASN A 131 -13.99 -14.42 5.60
N CYS A 132 -13.34 -14.40 4.44
CA CYS A 132 -12.14 -13.63 4.19
C CYS A 132 -12.48 -12.16 3.95
N VAL A 133 -11.87 -11.26 4.71
CA VAL A 133 -11.90 -9.82 4.44
C VAL A 133 -10.92 -9.52 3.32
N VAL A 134 -11.35 -8.76 2.32
CA VAL A 134 -10.50 -8.35 1.20
C VAL A 134 -10.39 -6.83 1.21
N ILE A 135 -9.16 -6.32 1.28
CA ILE A 135 -8.92 -4.88 1.46
C ILE A 135 -7.91 -4.35 0.45
N ASN A 136 -8.22 -3.19 -0.10
CA ASN A 136 -7.24 -2.30 -0.72
C ASN A 136 -7.26 -0.98 0.05
N PRO A 137 -6.13 -0.55 0.65
CA PRO A 137 -6.08 0.66 1.46
C PRO A 137 -6.20 1.95 0.62
N GLY A 138 -6.14 1.84 -0.70
CA GLY A 138 -5.93 2.96 -1.61
C GLY A 138 -4.45 3.27 -1.76
N GLU A 139 -4.13 4.55 -1.90
CA GLU A 139 -2.76 5.04 -2.06
C GLU A 139 -2.38 5.98 -0.92
N ILE A 140 -1.12 5.97 -0.52
CA ILE A 140 -0.54 7.03 0.31
C ILE A 140 -0.21 8.27 -0.54
N SER A 141 0.20 8.06 -1.80
CA SER A 141 0.71 9.15 -2.63
C SER A 141 -0.32 10.24 -2.95
N ALA A 142 -1.61 9.89 -3.02
CA ALA A 142 -2.68 10.74 -3.56
C ALA A 142 -2.42 11.25 -4.98
N HIS A 143 -1.54 10.59 -5.75
CA HIS A 143 -1.17 11.03 -7.11
C HIS A 143 -2.26 10.69 -8.12
N LYS A 144 -2.97 9.57 -7.94
CA LYS A 144 -3.97 9.10 -8.91
C LYS A 144 -5.39 9.52 -8.57
N THR A 145 -5.77 9.48 -7.31
CA THR A 145 -7.14 9.71 -6.82
C THR A 145 -7.31 11.07 -6.15
N GLY A 146 -6.21 11.75 -5.79
CA GLY A 146 -6.25 12.96 -4.97
C GLY A 146 -6.56 12.68 -3.49
N ILE A 147 -6.69 11.42 -3.11
CA ILE A 147 -7.02 10.99 -1.74
C ILE A 147 -5.86 10.14 -1.23
N SER A 148 -5.36 10.46 -0.04
CA SER A 148 -4.38 9.64 0.66
C SER A 148 -5.10 8.85 1.75
N SER A 149 -4.92 7.53 1.77
CA SER A 149 -5.54 6.66 2.77
C SER A 149 -4.70 5.43 3.09
N TYR A 150 -4.98 4.85 4.26
CA TYR A 150 -4.48 3.55 4.68
C TYR A 150 -5.59 2.75 5.36
N ALA A 151 -5.39 1.46 5.62
CA ALA A 151 -6.36 0.65 6.36
C ALA A 151 -5.83 0.19 7.71
N ILE A 152 -6.73 0.02 8.68
CA ILE A 152 -6.47 -0.61 9.97
C ILE A 152 -7.18 -1.96 9.97
N TYR A 153 -6.48 -3.01 10.39
CA TYR A 153 -7.03 -4.33 10.65
C TYR A 153 -6.91 -4.68 12.13
N ASN A 154 -8.04 -5.07 12.73
CA ASN A 154 -8.08 -5.60 14.09
C ASN A 154 -8.16 -7.12 14.03
N THR A 155 -7.09 -7.80 14.45
CA THR A 155 -7.00 -9.27 14.42
C THR A 155 -8.00 -9.96 15.36
N GLU A 156 -8.39 -9.30 16.46
CA GLU A 156 -9.32 -9.85 17.44
C GLU A 156 -10.76 -9.88 16.91
N THR A 157 -11.19 -8.79 16.27
CA THR A 157 -12.55 -8.67 15.72
C THR A 157 -12.67 -9.14 14.27
N ASN A 158 -11.54 -9.30 13.57
CA ASN A 158 -11.47 -9.56 12.14
C ASN A 158 -12.15 -8.46 11.30
N GLU A 159 -12.03 -7.20 11.73
CA GLU A 159 -12.62 -6.03 11.08
C GLU A 159 -11.54 -5.14 10.48
N VAL A 160 -11.90 -4.47 9.38
CA VAL A 160 -11.06 -3.46 8.72
C VAL A 160 -11.77 -2.11 8.63
N GLU A 161 -10.99 -1.04 8.73
CA GLU A 161 -11.44 0.33 8.54
C GLU A 161 -10.43 1.07 7.65
N ILE A 162 -10.91 1.87 6.69
CA ILE A 162 -10.05 2.75 5.89
C ILE A 162 -10.02 4.13 6.55
N ILE A 163 -8.80 4.62 6.82
CA ILE A 163 -8.54 5.96 7.34
C ILE A 163 -8.10 6.86 6.19
N VAL A 164 -8.85 7.94 5.97
CA VAL A 164 -8.49 8.99 5.01
C VAL A 164 -7.69 10.06 5.73
N LEU A 165 -6.50 10.35 5.22
CA LEU A 165 -5.59 11.34 5.80
C LEU A 165 -6.03 12.76 5.43
N THR A 166 -5.72 13.71 6.32
CA THR A 166 -5.96 15.14 6.12
C THR A 166 -4.62 15.89 6.07
N ASN A 167 -4.63 17.13 5.57
CA ASN A 167 -3.41 17.95 5.37
C ASN A 167 -2.38 17.33 4.40
N ILE A 168 -2.87 16.47 3.51
CA ILE A 168 -2.08 15.78 2.50
C ILE A 168 -1.62 16.75 1.42
N ILE A 169 -0.57 16.37 0.70
CA ILE A 169 -0.16 17.01 -0.55
C ILE A 169 -0.47 16.06 -1.70
N SER A 170 -1.21 16.56 -2.68
CA SER A 170 -1.50 15.85 -3.94
C SER A 170 -0.98 16.67 -5.11
N THR A 171 -0.51 15.98 -6.14
CA THR A 171 -0.13 16.54 -7.43
C THR A 171 -1.33 16.82 -8.34
N ARG A 172 -2.54 16.39 -7.95
CA ARG A 172 -3.79 16.65 -8.68
C ARG A 172 -4.33 18.03 -8.36
N THR A 173 -3.92 19.01 -9.16
CA THR A 173 -4.52 20.34 -9.16
C THR A 173 -5.55 20.45 -10.28
N PRO A 174 -6.57 21.30 -10.18
CA PRO A 174 -7.51 21.53 -11.28
C PRO A 174 -6.84 21.92 -12.60
N GLU A 175 -5.69 22.58 -12.54
CA GLU A 175 -4.91 22.95 -13.72
C GLU A 175 -4.25 21.73 -14.39
N VAL A 176 -3.59 20.89 -13.57
CA VAL A 176 -2.94 19.66 -14.06
C VAL A 176 -3.98 18.66 -14.58
N ASP A 177 -5.10 18.51 -13.90
CA ASP A 177 -6.17 17.59 -14.32
C ASP A 177 -6.71 17.97 -15.71
N ARG A 178 -7.00 19.26 -15.93
CA ARG A 178 -7.39 19.76 -17.26
C ARG A 178 -6.32 19.47 -18.32
N CYS A 179 -5.05 19.74 -18.01
CA CYS A 179 -3.94 19.50 -18.92
C CYS A 179 -3.84 18.01 -19.30
N MET A 180 -3.99 17.10 -18.34
CA MET A 180 -3.94 15.66 -18.57
C MET A 180 -5.13 15.18 -19.41
N GLU A 181 -6.34 15.70 -19.17
CA GLU A 181 -7.51 15.41 -20.00
C GLU A 181 -7.29 15.81 -21.46
N GLU A 182 -6.75 17.01 -21.71
CA GLU A 182 -6.41 17.47 -23.06
C GLU A 182 -5.34 16.61 -23.74
N ILE A 183 -4.31 16.17 -23.01
CA ILE A 183 -3.27 15.27 -23.52
C ILE A 183 -3.90 13.93 -23.93
N VAL A 184 -4.72 13.33 -23.06
CA VAL A 184 -5.38 12.04 -23.32
C VAL A 184 -6.30 12.15 -24.54
N ASP A 185 -7.06 13.24 -24.66
CA ASP A 185 -7.96 13.46 -25.79
C ASP A 185 -7.22 13.66 -27.11
N LYS A 186 -6.04 14.30 -27.10
CA LYS A 186 -5.16 14.39 -28.28
C LYS A 186 -4.61 13.01 -28.65
N CYS A 187 -4.09 12.25 -27.68
CA CYS A 187 -3.55 10.92 -27.94
C CYS A 187 -4.60 9.94 -28.51
N LYS A 188 -5.86 10.03 -28.06
CA LYS A 188 -6.98 9.23 -28.62
C LYS A 188 -7.30 9.60 -30.08
N LYS A 189 -7.13 10.87 -30.45
CA LYS A 189 -7.37 11.35 -31.82
C LYS A 189 -6.22 10.99 -32.78
N ASP A 190 -4.99 10.93 -32.26
CA ASP A 190 -3.77 10.72 -33.05
C ASP A 190 -3.41 9.23 -33.26
N ASP A 191 -4.30 8.29 -32.92
CA ASP A 191 -4.10 6.84 -33.11
C ASP A 191 -2.82 6.26 -32.45
N HIS A 192 -2.19 6.98 -31.52
CA HIS A 192 -0.92 6.63 -30.88
C HIS A 192 -0.95 5.32 -30.05
N TYR A 193 -2.14 4.77 -29.80
CA TYR A 193 -2.36 3.55 -29.02
C TYR A 193 -2.96 2.38 -29.82
N LYS A 194 -2.86 2.38 -31.16
CA LYS A 194 -3.12 1.18 -31.97
C LYS A 194 -1.90 0.24 -31.94
N TYR A 195 -1.82 -0.57 -30.90
CA TYR A 195 -1.06 -1.82 -30.90
C TYR A 195 -2.02 -2.98 -30.64
#